data_AF-A0A7S0H5Z7-F1
#
_entry.id   AF-A0A7S0H5Z7-F1
#
_cell.length_a   1.000
_cell.length_b   1.000
_cell.length_c   1.000
_cell.angle_alpha   90.00
_cell.angle_beta   90.00
_cell.angle_gamma   90.00
#
_symmetry.space_group_name_H-M   'P 1'
#
loop_
_entity.id
_entity.type
_entity.pdbx_description
1 polymer ?
#
loop_
_entity_poly.entity_id
_entity_poly.type
_entity_poly.pdbx_seq_one_letter_code
_entity_poly.pdbx_strand_id
1 'polypeptide(L)'
;AGLAEQCAAQLATGVRAIAASFRMTGKATPTAPSFFMPEVLKPLRTFLASAAPRLPPPARAAWAADVAAAVCGLYLALASSTLDTVRKNEEALKRLRGGGA
;
A
#
# COMPACT_ATOMS: atom_id res chain seq x y z
N ALA A 1 -17.29 -2.84 7.50
CA ALA A 1 -16.19 -2.54 6.57
C ALA A 1 -16.01 -3.72 5.62
N GLY A 2 -15.98 -3.46 4.31
CA GLY A 2 -15.74 -4.48 3.29
C GLY A 2 -14.35 -5.12 3.42
N LEU A 3 -14.14 -6.29 2.79
CA LEU A 3 -12.84 -7.00 2.84
C LEU A 3 -11.67 -6.15 2.35
N ALA A 4 -11.88 -5.38 1.28
CA ALA A 4 -10.88 -4.46 0.74
C ALA A 4 -10.54 -3.34 1.73
N GLU A 5 -11.52 -2.78 2.44
CA GLU A 5 -11.30 -1.73 3.45
C GLU A 5 -10.49 -2.25 4.66
N GLN A 6 -10.75 -3.49 5.09
CA GLN A 6 -10.00 -4.13 6.17
C GLN A 6 -8.53 -4.35 5.77
N CYS A 7 -8.29 -4.76 4.53
CA CYS A 7 -6.93 -4.86 3.98
C CYS A 7 -6.29 -3.46 3.84
N ALA A 8 -7.04 -2.45 3.42
CA ALA A 8 -6.56 -1.08 3.23
C ALA A 8 -6.18 -0.39 4.53
N ALA A 9 -6.85 -0.69 5.65
CA ALA A 9 -6.49 -0.19 6.96
C ALA A 9 -5.06 -0.60 7.36
N GLN A 10 -4.68 -1.85 7.06
CA GLN A 10 -3.30 -2.32 7.22
C GLN A 10 -2.37 -1.60 6.23
N LEU A 11 -2.77 -1.50 4.96
CA LEU A 11 -1.96 -0.87 3.93
C LEU A 11 -1.51 0.57 4.26
N ALA A 12 -2.42 1.38 4.80
CA ALA A 12 -2.17 2.79 5.09
C ALA A 12 -1.05 3.03 6.11
N THR A 13 -0.90 2.14 7.10
CA THR A 13 0.18 2.26 8.10
C THR A 13 1.54 1.94 7.47
N GLY A 14 1.62 0.88 6.66
CA GLY A 14 2.84 0.49 5.96
C GLY A 14 3.32 1.51 4.95
N VAL A 15 2.43 2.04 4.09
CA VAL A 15 2.80 3.02 3.04
C VAL A 15 3.42 4.28 3.63
N ARG A 16 2.85 4.80 4.72
CA ARG A 16 3.40 5.99 5.39
C ARG A 16 4.77 5.70 6.01
N ALA A 17 4.98 4.50 6.54
CA ALA A 17 6.27 4.08 7.08
C ALA A 17 7.35 3.92 6.00
N ILE A 18 6.99 3.58 4.76
CA ILE A 18 7.93 3.48 3.63
C ILE A 18 8.61 4.83 3.40
N ALA A 19 7.84 5.92 3.26
CA ALA A 19 8.43 7.24 3.00
C ALA A 19 9.43 7.66 4.09
N ALA A 20 9.12 7.38 5.36
CA ALA A 20 10.04 7.63 6.47
C ALA A 20 11.31 6.76 6.39
N SER A 21 11.17 5.50 5.98
CA SER A 21 12.26 4.51 5.93
C SER A 21 13.28 4.73 4.80
N PHE A 22 12.89 5.51 3.78
CA PHE A 22 13.73 5.87 2.63
C PHE A 22 14.26 7.31 2.68
N ARG A 23 13.81 8.13 3.63
CA ARG A 23 14.39 9.45 3.87
C ARG A 23 15.83 9.30 4.33
N MET A 24 16.75 9.95 3.63
CA MET A 24 18.19 10.00 3.97
C MET A 24 18.93 8.66 3.91
N THR A 25 18.35 7.64 3.30
CA THR A 25 19.02 6.35 3.17
C THR A 25 19.50 6.16 1.73
N GLY A 26 20.79 5.96 1.51
CA GLY A 26 21.36 5.49 0.23
C GLY A 26 21.00 4.03 -0.09
N LYS A 27 19.80 3.58 0.33
CA LYS A 27 19.31 2.22 0.11
C LYS A 27 19.07 2.02 -1.39
N ALA A 28 19.54 0.89 -1.89
CA ALA A 28 19.25 0.47 -3.25
C ALA A 28 17.74 0.31 -3.46
N THR A 29 17.29 0.51 -4.69
CA THR A 29 15.91 0.24 -5.10
C THR A 29 15.54 -1.22 -4.75
N PRO A 30 14.41 -1.46 -4.06
CA PRO A 30 13.98 -2.81 -3.73
C PRO A 30 13.78 -3.66 -5.00
N THR A 31 14.36 -4.86 -5.03
CA THR A 31 14.18 -5.84 -6.11
C THR A 31 13.25 -6.99 -5.71
N ALA A 32 12.87 -7.06 -4.44
CA ALA A 32 12.02 -8.12 -3.88
C ALA A 32 10.66 -7.56 -3.41
N PRO A 33 9.61 -8.40 -3.41
CA PRO A 33 8.32 -8.03 -2.84
C PRO A 33 8.43 -7.65 -1.36
N SER A 34 7.61 -6.69 -0.92
CA SER A 34 7.56 -6.30 0.48
C SER A 34 7.00 -7.42 1.37
N PHE A 35 7.71 -7.74 2.45
CA PHE A 35 7.26 -8.67 3.50
C PHE A 35 5.98 -8.22 4.20
N PHE A 36 5.56 -6.98 4.01
CA PHE A 36 4.33 -6.43 4.58
C PHE A 36 3.06 -6.88 3.83
N MET A 37 3.17 -7.17 2.52
CA MET A 37 2.00 -7.49 1.69
C MET A 37 1.22 -8.75 2.14
N PRO A 38 1.87 -9.84 2.60
CA PRO A 38 1.16 -10.98 3.17
C PRO A 38 0.29 -10.63 4.40
N GLU A 39 0.72 -9.68 5.23
CA GLU A 39 -0.04 -9.23 6.40
C GLU A 39 -1.22 -8.33 6.00
N VAL A 40 -1.03 -7.46 4.98
CA VAL A 40 -2.11 -6.67 4.40
C VAL A 40 -3.26 -7.55 3.90
N LEU A 41 -2.93 -8.67 3.25
CA LEU A 41 -3.92 -9.61 2.69
C LEU A 41 -4.41 -10.66 3.68
N LYS A 42 -3.99 -10.60 4.96
CA LYS A 42 -4.43 -11.53 6.00
C LYS A 42 -5.95 -11.59 6.15
N PRO A 43 -6.72 -10.48 6.15
CA PRO A 43 -8.19 -10.54 6.24
C PRO A 43 -8.81 -11.33 5.09
N LEU A 44 -8.31 -11.14 3.86
CA LEU A 44 -8.75 -11.89 2.68
C LEU A 44 -8.45 -13.38 2.81
N ARG A 45 -7.23 -13.74 3.22
CA ARG A 45 -6.83 -15.15 3.43
C ARG A 45 -7.70 -15.83 4.50
N THR A 46 -7.94 -15.16 5.62
CA THR A 46 -8.79 -15.67 6.71
C THR A 46 -10.22 -15.87 6.22
N PHE A 47 -10.77 -14.90 5.48
CA PHE A 47 -12.11 -15.02 4.92
C PHE A 47 -12.21 -16.20 3.94
N LEU A 48 -11.32 -16.30 2.96
CA LEU A 48 -11.34 -17.37 1.96
C LEU A 48 -11.17 -18.76 2.60
N ALA A 49 -10.36 -18.89 3.65
CA ALA A 49 -10.24 -20.13 4.41
C ALA A 49 -11.55 -20.50 5.12
N SER A 50 -12.23 -19.53 5.75
CA SER A 50 -13.52 -19.74 6.41
C SER A 50 -14.66 -20.03 5.43
N ALA A 51 -14.59 -19.46 4.22
CA ALA A 51 -15.60 -19.61 3.18
C ALA A 51 -15.37 -20.86 2.31
N ALA A 52 -14.21 -21.51 2.42
CA ALA A 52 -13.84 -22.67 1.60
C ALA A 52 -14.90 -23.79 1.53
N PRO A 53 -15.63 -24.14 2.62
CA PRO A 53 -16.67 -25.17 2.58
C PRO A 53 -17.94 -24.75 1.82
N ARG A 54 -18.17 -23.44 1.65
CA ARG A 54 -19.42 -22.89 1.09
C ARG A 54 -19.23 -22.25 -0.28
N LEU A 55 -17.98 -22.02 -0.69
CA LEU A 55 -17.63 -21.26 -1.87
C LEU A 55 -16.79 -22.12 -2.83
N PRO A 56 -17.28 -22.37 -4.06
CA PRO A 56 -16.56 -23.20 -5.02
C PRO A 56 -15.26 -22.52 -5.46
N PRO A 57 -14.23 -23.30 -5.88
CA PRO A 57 -12.91 -22.76 -6.20
C PRO A 57 -12.90 -21.58 -7.20
N PRO A 58 -13.67 -21.58 -8.30
CA PRO A 58 -13.69 -20.46 -9.23
C PRO A 58 -14.20 -19.16 -8.62
N ALA A 59 -15.25 -19.23 -7.79
CA ALA A 59 -15.81 -18.07 -7.10
C ALA A 59 -14.82 -17.49 -6.08
N ARG A 60 -14.04 -18.35 -5.40
CA ARG A 60 -12.99 -17.90 -4.48
C ARG A 60 -11.87 -17.15 -5.20
N ALA A 61 -11.45 -17.65 -6.36
CA ALA A 61 -10.43 -17.01 -7.18
C ALA A 61 -10.91 -15.64 -7.70
N ALA A 62 -12.16 -15.57 -8.20
CA ALA A 62 -12.76 -14.32 -8.65
C ALA A 62 -12.80 -13.26 -7.53
N TRP A 63 -13.33 -13.63 -6.35
CA TRP A 63 -13.36 -12.71 -5.21
C TRP A 63 -11.98 -12.30 -4.72
N ALA A 64 -11.01 -13.22 -4.73
CA ALA A 64 -9.64 -12.88 -4.38
C ALA A 64 -9.05 -11.85 -5.36
N ALA A 65 -9.30 -12.00 -6.66
CA ALA A 65 -8.87 -11.06 -7.69
C ALA A 65 -9.52 -9.69 -7.52
N ASP A 66 -10.83 -9.63 -7.28
CA ASP A 66 -11.57 -8.38 -7.08
C ASP A 66 -11.06 -7.60 -5.85
N VAL A 67 -10.88 -8.30 -4.72
CA VAL A 67 -10.34 -7.68 -3.51
C VAL A 67 -8.90 -7.23 -3.72
N ALA A 68 -8.06 -8.04 -4.38
CA ALA A 68 -6.68 -7.67 -4.68
C ALA A 68 -6.61 -6.44 -5.60
N ALA A 69 -7.45 -6.37 -6.64
CA ALA A 69 -7.54 -5.22 -7.53
C ALA A 69 -7.94 -3.95 -6.76
N ALA A 70 -8.94 -4.04 -5.87
CA ALA A 70 -9.35 -2.93 -5.02
C ALA A 70 -8.22 -2.47 -4.09
N VAL A 71 -7.51 -3.40 -3.45
CA VAL A 71 -6.36 -3.09 -2.57
C VAL A 71 -5.22 -2.44 -3.35
N CYS A 72 -4.92 -2.92 -4.57
CA CYS A 72 -3.94 -2.32 -5.46
C CYS A 72 -4.33 -0.89 -5.87
N GLY A 73 -5.61 -0.65 -6.17
CA GLY A 73 -6.12 0.70 -6.46
C GLY A 73 -5.94 1.66 -5.29
N LEU A 74 -6.23 1.19 -4.06
CA LEU A 74 -6.02 1.97 -2.85
C LEU A 74 -4.53 2.22 -2.56
N TYR A 75 -3.67 1.24 -2.82
CA TYR A 75 -2.21 1.40 -2.73
C TYR A 75 -1.71 2.48 -3.68
N LEU A 76 -2.15 2.42 -4.94
CA LEU A 76 -1.77 3.40 -5.95
C LEU A 76 -2.17 4.82 -5.50
N ALA A 77 -3.41 5.01 -5.04
CA ALA A 77 -3.87 6.31 -4.56
C ALA A 77 -3.02 6.85 -3.38
N LEU A 78 -2.72 5.99 -2.40
CA LEU A 78 -1.89 6.36 -1.24
C LEU A 78 -0.44 6.68 -1.65
N ALA A 79 0.14 5.87 -2.53
CA ALA A 79 1.51 6.06 -3.03
C ALA A 79 1.62 7.36 -3.82
N SER A 80 0.68 7.62 -4.75
CA SER A 80 0.61 8.87 -5.52
C SER A 80 0.50 10.08 -4.60
N SER A 81 -0.41 10.05 -3.62
CA SER A 81 -0.56 11.15 -2.65
C SER A 81 0.71 11.38 -1.82
N THR A 82 1.43 10.31 -1.48
CA THR A 82 2.70 10.39 -0.74
C THR A 82 3.78 11.03 -1.59
N LEU A 83 3.93 10.60 -2.85
CA LEU A 83 4.89 11.17 -3.80
C LEU A 83 4.61 12.65 -4.08
N ASP A 84 3.35 13.02 -4.25
CA ASP A 84 2.97 14.43 -4.42
C ASP A 84 3.35 15.29 -3.21
N THR A 85 3.18 14.74 -2.01
CA THR A 85 3.57 15.42 -0.76
C THR A 85 5.09 15.58 -0.69
N VAL A 86 5.85 14.56 -1.07
CA VAL A 86 7.33 14.63 -1.14
C VAL A 86 7.76 15.69 -2.13
N ARG A 87 7.23 15.68 -3.36
CA ARG A 87 7.55 16.67 -4.41
C ARG A 87 7.29 18.11 -3.94
N LYS A 88 6.11 18.37 -3.38
CA LYS A 88 5.75 19.71 -2.85
C LYS A 88 6.71 20.16 -1.76
N ASN A 89 7.11 19.24 -0.87
CA ASN A 89 8.07 19.56 0.19
C ASN A 89 9.46 19.88 -0.36
N GLU A 90 9.92 19.15 -1.37
CA GLU A 90 11.20 19.43 -2.04
C GLU A 90 11.18 20.78 -2.76
N GLU A 91 10.09 21.12 -3.45
CA GLU A 91 9.89 22.43 -4.08
C GLU A 91 9.89 23.57 -3.06
N ALA A 92 9.18 23.40 -1.94
CA ALA A 92 9.16 24.38 -0.85
C ALA A 92 10.56 24.58 -0.24
N LEU A 93 11.29 23.48 -0.01
CA LEU A 93 12.65 23.51 0.52
C LEU A 93 13.62 24.22 -0.45
N LYS A 94 13.48 23.98 -1.76
CA LYS A 94 14.28 24.65 -2.79
C LYS A 94 14.04 26.16 -2.81
N ARG A 95 12.79 26.61 -2.65
CA ARG A 95 12.45 28.04 -2.55
C ARG A 95 13.04 28.67 -1.29
N LEU A 96 12.93 28.02 -0.14
CA LEU A 96 13.53 28.46 1.12
C LEU A 96 15.06 28.58 1.03
N ARG A 97 15.73 27.63 0.39
CA ARG A 97 17.19 27.66 0.17
C ARG A 97 17.62 28.69 -0.87
N GLY A 98 16.78 29.01 -1.85
CA GLY A 98 17.07 29.98 -2.91
C GLY A 98 16.72 31.43 -2.57
N GLY A 99 15.90 31.68 -1.55
CA GLY A 99 15.49 33.02 -1.11
C GLY A 99 16.28 33.58 0.08
N GLY A 100 17.40 32.96 0.45
CA GLY A 100 18.26 33.37 1.56
C GLY A 100 19.59 34.01 1.13
N ALA A 101 19.61 34.68 -0.02
CA ALA A 101 20.75 35.46 -0.52
C ALA A 101 20.36 36.94 -0.57
#